data_AF-A0A5D4SMT6-F1
#
_entry.id   AF-A0A5D4SMT6-F1
#
_cell.length_a   1.000
_cell.length_b   1.000
_cell.length_c   1.000
_cell.angle_alpha   90.00
_cell.angle_beta   90.00
_cell.angle_gamma   90.00
#
_symmetry.space_group_name_H-M   'P 1'
#
loop_
_entity.id
_entity.type
_entity.pdbx_description
1 polymer ?
#
loop_
_entity_poly.entity_id
_entity_poly.type
_entity_poly.pdbx_seq_one_letter_code
_entity_poly.pdbx_strand_id
1 'polypeptide(L)'
;MADNKNSDDRNQYFQDRAGTDEANFHVVPNDEEGWAVKKEGEDEPELTTGSKSEAVDKAKEMAKEAGTMAIIHNDEGRIEDQENYRQ
;
A
#
# COMPACT_ATOMS: atom_id res chain seq x y z
N MET A 1 32.25 -20.27 2.49
CA MET A 1 31.27 -19.50 3.27
C MET A 1 30.20 -19.05 2.28
N ALA A 2 28.92 -19.28 2.58
CA ALA A 2 27.82 -18.98 1.67
C ALA A 2 27.27 -17.58 2.01
N ASP A 3 27.66 -16.58 1.23
CA ASP A 3 27.19 -15.22 1.39
C ASP A 3 25.96 -15.00 0.50
N ASN A 4 24.80 -15.10 1.16
CA ASN A 4 23.45 -15.03 0.62
C ASN A 4 23.14 -13.62 0.07
N LYS A 5 23.48 -13.36 -1.20
CA LYS A 5 23.03 -12.19 -1.97
C LYS A 5 21.57 -12.36 -2.37
N ASN A 6 20.64 -12.02 -1.47
CA ASN A 6 19.21 -12.00 -1.79
C ASN A 6 18.57 -10.77 -1.14
N SER A 7 18.93 -9.59 -1.63
CA SER A 7 18.36 -8.31 -1.17
C SER A 7 18.07 -7.31 -2.29
N ASP A 8 18.54 -7.57 -3.52
CA ASP A 8 18.34 -6.68 -4.68
C ASP A 8 17.02 -6.91 -5.44
N ASP A 9 16.38 -8.07 -5.29
CA ASP A 9 15.16 -8.42 -6.04
C ASP A 9 13.88 -7.77 -5.49
N ARG A 10 13.74 -7.66 -4.16
CA ARG A 10 12.54 -7.05 -3.56
C ARG A 10 12.41 -5.59 -3.91
N ASN A 11 13.53 -4.87 -4.03
CA ASN A 11 13.53 -3.45 -4.33
C ASN A 11 13.14 -3.15 -5.78
N GLN A 12 13.37 -4.09 -6.72
CA GLN A 12 12.95 -3.97 -8.10
C GLN A 12 11.42 -4.12 -8.25
N TYR A 13 10.81 -5.06 -7.51
CA TYR A 13 9.35 -5.25 -7.51
C TYR A 13 8.53 -4.02 -7.07
N PHE A 14 9.09 -3.16 -6.21
CA PHE A 14 8.45 -1.90 -5.81
C PHE A 14 8.67 -0.77 -6.82
N GLN A 15 9.80 -0.78 -7.54
CA GLN A 15 10.15 0.32 -8.45
C GLN A 15 9.44 0.24 -9.80
N ASP A 16 9.15 -0.95 -10.33
CA ASP A 16 8.45 -1.09 -11.61
C ASP A 16 6.97 -0.65 -11.56
N ARG A 17 6.36 -0.61 -10.36
CA ARG A 17 4.94 -0.27 -10.17
C ARG A 17 4.72 1.08 -9.48
N ALA A 18 5.77 1.67 -8.94
CA ALA A 18 5.71 2.97 -8.27
C ALA A 18 5.13 4.04 -9.21
N GLY A 19 4.02 4.66 -8.83
CA GLY A 19 3.36 5.73 -9.60
C GLY A 19 2.61 5.25 -10.87
N THR A 20 2.49 3.94 -11.12
CA THR A 20 1.77 3.41 -12.30
C THR A 20 0.37 2.93 -11.95
N ASP A 21 -0.44 2.56 -12.95
CA ASP A 21 -1.75 1.94 -12.73
C ASP A 21 -1.67 0.56 -12.03
N GLU A 22 -0.48 -0.06 -11.98
CA GLU A 22 -0.26 -1.34 -11.30
C GLU A 22 0.17 -1.18 -9.82
N ALA A 23 0.29 0.07 -9.35
CA ALA A 23 0.66 0.41 -7.99
C ALA A 23 -0.32 -0.18 -6.96
N ASN A 24 0.23 -0.68 -5.85
CA ASN A 24 -0.58 -1.11 -4.71
C ASN A 24 -1.08 0.10 -3.93
N PHE A 25 -2.19 -0.07 -3.22
CA PHE A 25 -2.73 0.96 -2.33
C PHE A 25 -2.42 0.62 -0.88
N HIS A 26 -1.78 1.53 -0.16
CA HIS A 26 -1.40 1.37 1.23
C HIS A 26 -2.31 2.19 2.13
N VAL A 27 -2.95 1.54 3.09
CA VAL A 27 -3.64 2.20 4.20
C VAL A 27 -2.65 2.36 5.34
N VAL A 28 -2.26 3.60 5.63
CA VAL A 28 -1.27 3.93 6.67
C VAL A 28 -1.85 4.88 7.70
N PRO A 29 -1.40 4.82 8.97
CA PRO A 29 -1.74 5.84 9.95
C PRO A 29 -1.22 7.21 9.49
N ASN A 30 -2.01 8.24 9.71
CA ASN A 30 -1.69 9.63 9.41
C ASN A 30 -1.84 10.48 10.67
N ASP A 31 -0.76 11.15 11.10
CA ASP A 31 -0.73 11.91 12.36
C ASP A 31 -1.72 13.10 12.39
N GLU A 32 -2.08 13.65 11.23
CA GLU A 32 -2.95 14.84 11.15
C GLU A 32 -4.45 14.51 11.05
N GLU A 33 -4.80 13.48 10.25
CA GLU A 33 -6.19 13.17 9.91
C GLU A 33 -6.64 11.76 10.30
N GLY A 34 -5.79 10.98 10.98
CA GLY A 34 -6.08 9.62 11.44
C GLY A 34 -5.51 8.56 10.51
N TRP A 35 -6.07 8.41 9.31
CA TRP A 35 -5.65 7.40 8.33
C TRP A 35 -5.50 7.99 6.93
N ALA A 36 -4.61 7.42 6.14
CA ALA A 36 -4.39 7.81 4.76
C ALA A 36 -4.32 6.59 3.85
N VAL A 37 -4.87 6.72 2.65
CA VAL A 37 -4.66 5.81 1.53
C VAL A 37 -3.60 6.41 0.63
N LYS A 38 -2.50 5.70 0.45
CA LYS A 38 -1.37 6.12 -0.40
C LYS A 38 -1.20 5.16 -1.55
N LYS A 39 -0.94 5.69 -2.73
CA LYS A 39 -0.54 4.88 -3.88
C LYS A 39 0.95 4.55 -3.77
N GLU A 40 1.32 3.31 -4.02
CA GLU A 40 2.71 2.86 -3.97
C GLU A 40 3.56 3.70 -4.94
N GLY A 41 4.62 4.33 -4.40
CA GLY A 41 5.50 5.22 -5.16
C GLY A 41 5.12 6.70 -5.17
N GLU A 42 3.92 7.06 -4.70
CA GLU A 42 3.49 8.44 -4.55
C GLU A 42 3.72 8.91 -3.10
N ASP A 43 4.31 10.10 -2.93
CA ASP A 43 4.51 10.70 -1.61
C ASP A 43 3.19 11.24 -1.03
N GLU A 44 2.30 11.71 -1.90
CA GLU A 44 1.02 12.31 -1.55
C GLU A 44 -0.05 11.23 -1.28
N PRO A 45 -0.84 11.37 -0.21
CA PRO A 45 -1.99 10.50 0.01
C PRO A 45 -3.08 10.78 -1.03
N GLU A 46 -3.61 9.73 -1.64
CA GLU A 46 -4.77 9.80 -2.53
C GLU A 46 -6.03 10.25 -1.76
N LEU A 47 -6.11 9.84 -0.49
CA LEU A 47 -7.24 10.11 0.38
C LEU A 47 -6.79 10.09 1.85
N THR A 48 -7.32 10.98 2.66
CA THR A 48 -7.22 10.94 4.11
C THR A 48 -8.61 10.78 4.73
N THR A 49 -8.69 10.01 5.82
CA THR A 49 -9.94 9.73 6.51
C THR A 49 -9.73 9.71 8.01
N GLY A 50 -10.76 10.12 8.75
CA GLY A 50 -10.77 10.06 10.22
C GLY A 50 -10.88 8.65 10.79
N SER A 51 -10.97 7.60 9.97
CA SER A 51 -11.28 6.25 10.42
C SER A 51 -10.63 5.17 9.56
N LYS A 52 -9.96 4.21 10.22
CA LYS A 52 -9.31 3.07 9.56
C LYS A 52 -10.25 2.34 8.62
N SER A 53 -11.47 2.03 9.07
CA SER A 53 -12.46 1.30 8.27
C SER A 53 -12.74 2.01 6.96
N GLU A 54 -12.93 3.33 6.99
CA GLU A 54 -13.22 4.12 5.78
C GLU A 54 -12.02 4.14 4.82
N ALA A 55 -10.79 4.27 5.34
CA ALA A 55 -9.59 4.16 4.53
C ALA A 55 -9.42 2.76 3.91
N VAL A 56 -9.73 1.70 4.67
CA VAL A 56 -9.67 0.31 4.20
C VAL A 56 -10.70 0.05 3.10
N ASP A 57 -11.96 0.43 3.29
CA ASP A 57 -12.99 0.29 2.26
C ASP A 57 -12.59 1.02 0.97
N LYS A 58 -12.06 2.25 1.09
CA LYS A 58 -11.60 3.03 -0.06
C LYS A 58 -10.39 2.42 -0.77
N ALA A 59 -9.39 1.95 -0.01
CA ALA A 59 -8.23 1.28 -0.60
C ALA A 59 -8.62 -0.03 -1.31
N LYS A 60 -9.57 -0.80 -0.77
CA LYS A 60 -10.10 -2.01 -1.42
C LYS A 60 -10.83 -1.69 -2.72
N GLU A 61 -11.65 -0.64 -2.74
CA GLU A 61 -12.33 -0.16 -3.94
C GLU A 61 -11.32 0.22 -5.04
N MET A 62 -10.35 1.09 -4.70
CA MET A 62 -9.30 1.53 -5.63
C MET A 62 -8.44 0.37 -6.14
N ALA A 63 -8.00 -0.53 -5.25
CA ALA A 63 -7.20 -1.69 -5.63
C ALA A 63 -7.98 -2.66 -6.51
N LYS A 64 -9.29 -2.82 -6.30
CA LYS A 64 -10.15 -3.67 -7.13
C LYS A 64 -10.36 -3.07 -8.51
N GLU A 65 -10.56 -1.75 -8.60
CA GLU A 65 -10.69 -1.04 -9.88
C GLU A 65 -9.40 -1.06 -10.69
N ALA A 66 -8.25 -0.89 -10.02
CA ALA A 66 -6.93 -0.97 -10.65
C ALA A 66 -6.46 -2.41 -10.94
N GLY A 67 -7.11 -3.42 -10.34
CA GLY A 67 -6.66 -4.81 -10.40
C GLY A 67 -5.32 -5.04 -9.69
N THR A 68 -5.07 -4.30 -8.61
CA THR A 68 -3.83 -4.32 -7.83
C THR A 68 -4.07 -4.92 -6.43
N MET A 69 -3.31 -4.50 -5.42
CA MET A 69 -3.45 -5.00 -4.05
C MET A 69 -3.68 -3.84 -3.08
N ALA A 70 -4.51 -4.06 -2.07
CA ALA A 70 -4.65 -3.17 -0.93
C ALA A 70 -3.84 -3.73 0.24
N ILE A 71 -2.95 -2.92 0.82
CA ILE A 71 -2.07 -3.27 1.93
C ILE A 71 -2.48 -2.44 3.13
N ILE A 72 -2.94 -3.09 4.19
CA ILE A 72 -3.50 -2.43 5.37
C ILE A 72 -2.46 -2.46 6.49
N HIS A 73 -2.05 -1.29 6.95
CA HIS A 73 -1.19 -1.16 8.11
C HIS A 73 -2.01 -1.00 9.41
N ASN A 74 -1.41 -1.34 10.55
CA ASN A 74 -1.92 -1.00 11.88
C ASN A 74 -1.44 0.39 12.34
N ASP A 75 -1.87 0.81 13.53
CA ASP A 75 -1.47 2.08 14.15
C ASP A 75 0.05 2.16 14.42
N GLU A 76 0.73 1.01 14.56
CA GLU A 76 2.19 0.93 14.64
C GLU A 76 2.89 1.01 13.26
N GLY A 77 2.14 1.20 12.17
CA GLY A 77 2.64 1.25 10.80
C GLY A 77 3.09 -0.11 10.23
N ARG A 78 2.78 -1.22 10.90
CA ARG A 78 3.08 -2.59 10.43
C ARG A 78 1.95 -3.13 9.58
N ILE A 79 2.25 -3.96 8.60
CA ILE A 79 1.21 -4.64 7.81
C ILE A 79 0.39 -5.54 8.74
N GLU A 80 -0.90 -5.24 8.83
CA GLU A 80 -1.89 -6.02 9.56
C GLU A 80 -2.60 -7.00 8.63
N ASP A 81 -2.97 -6.53 7.43
CA ASP A 81 -3.76 -7.29 6.47
C ASP A 81 -3.43 -6.89 5.03
N GLN A 82 -3.77 -7.74 4.06
CA GLN A 82 -3.56 -7.46 2.64
C GLN A 82 -4.60 -8.17 1.78
N GLU A 83 -5.14 -7.45 0.80
CA GLU A 83 -6.15 -7.95 -0.13
C GLU A 83 -5.57 -7.90 -1.55
N ASN A 84 -5.68 -9.01 -2.28
CA ASN A 84 -5.14 -9.14 -3.61
C ASN A 84 -6.27 -9.23 -4.64
N TYR A 85 -6.30 -8.29 -5.58
CA TYR A 85 -7.27 -8.24 -6.68
C TYR A 85 -6.64 -8.44 -8.06
N ARG A 86 -5.35 -8.83 -8.13
CA ARG A 86 -4.67 -9.19 -9.38
C ARG A 86 -5.27 -10.48 -9.95
N GLN A 87 -5.77 -10.44 -11.18
CA GLN A 87 -6.30 -11.59 -11.93
C GLN A 87 -5.43 -11.93 -13.13
#